data_AF-A0A8D4BDX7-F1
#
_entry.id   AF-A0A8D4BDX7-F1
#
_cell.length_a   1.000
_cell.length_b   1.000
_cell.length_c   1.000
_cell.angle_alpha   90.00
_cell.angle_beta   90.00
_cell.angle_gamma   90.00
#
_symmetry.space_group_name_H-M   'P 1'
#
loop_
_entity.id
_entity.type
_entity.pdbx_description
1 polymer ?
#
loop_
_entity_poly.entity_id
_entity_poly.type
_entity_poly.pdbx_seq_one_letter_code
_entity_poly.pdbx_strand_id
1 'polypeptide(L)'
;MADRPSGPLTPTRAPKRNRRRSGPPSVLDFPPVPNGVDYLRSVVTHLNPATGGSPRDIKYAVLHLQAAAEVLLKARLSREHWSLIFADPRTATSDAYAEAKFTSCTTGAAVERLRNIAGVSISDKEADALDKLADDRNALQHYGLTFNAKVIEARAATVLDFLVRFIDEHLEPELRKSGPLYLEMEVVRRGLKDIQSFVTKRMNRLRGNELKDAENRTLRCPDCQQLAMLAEAGRSRCCFCGKAWPAYDLADLLRTDEQPEPLDQCPGCYVPTLADNAVFADGKPTLFCTNCAGRFAPAELGNCAACGCYCSTSDTGGQDLCIFCAEDIRRQEQEDHERFWM
;
A
#
# COMPACT_ATOMS: atom_id res chain seq x y z
N MET A 1 0.25 -51.18 -73.10
CA MET A 1 0.91 -50.30 -74.09
C MET A 1 -0.18 -49.47 -74.77
N ALA A 2 -0.32 -48.22 -74.34
CA ALA A 2 -0.92 -47.08 -75.06
C ALA A 2 -1.03 -45.92 -74.07
N ASP A 3 -0.35 -44.83 -74.39
CA ASP A 3 -0.21 -43.57 -73.65
C ASP A 3 -1.53 -42.89 -73.26
N ARG A 4 -1.52 -42.19 -72.10
CA ARG A 4 -2.18 -40.89 -71.98
C ARG A 4 -1.37 -39.93 -71.10
N PRO A 5 -1.41 -38.61 -71.40
CA PRO A 5 -0.33 -37.69 -71.12
C PRO A 5 -0.53 -36.86 -69.85
N SER A 6 0.60 -36.42 -69.31
CA SER A 6 0.78 -35.52 -68.17
C SER A 6 0.04 -34.18 -68.37
N GLY A 7 -1.02 -33.95 -67.60
CA GLY A 7 -1.62 -32.62 -67.43
C GLY A 7 -0.89 -31.84 -66.33
N PRO A 8 -0.58 -30.54 -66.51
CA PRO A 8 0.09 -29.75 -65.49
C PRO A 8 -0.85 -29.48 -64.31
N LEU A 9 -0.41 -29.82 -63.09
CA LEU A 9 -1.06 -29.47 -61.84
C LEU A 9 -1.00 -27.94 -61.66
N THR A 10 -2.14 -27.28 -61.79
CA THR A 10 -2.32 -25.86 -61.42
C THR A 10 -1.98 -25.68 -59.93
N PRO A 11 -1.08 -24.74 -59.57
CA PRO A 11 -0.78 -24.47 -58.16
C PRO A 11 -1.96 -23.74 -57.52
N THR A 12 -2.56 -24.38 -56.52
CA THR A 12 -3.62 -23.82 -55.68
C THR A 12 -3.10 -22.57 -54.98
N ARG A 13 -3.67 -21.42 -55.33
CA ARG A 13 -3.27 -20.10 -54.81
C ARG A 13 -3.55 -20.05 -53.30
N ALA A 14 -2.48 -20.01 -52.49
CA ALA A 14 -2.59 -19.85 -51.04
C ALA A 14 -3.42 -18.59 -50.69
N PRO A 15 -4.27 -18.64 -49.66
CA PRO A 15 -5.08 -17.48 -49.26
C PRO A 15 -4.14 -16.35 -48.81
N LYS A 16 -4.30 -15.18 -49.43
CA LYS A 16 -3.55 -13.96 -49.07
C LYS A 16 -3.75 -13.70 -47.57
N ARG A 17 -2.69 -13.83 -46.77
CA ARG A 17 -2.67 -13.40 -45.36
C ARG A 17 -3.18 -11.96 -45.33
N ASN A 18 -4.32 -11.76 -44.68
CA ASN A 18 -4.86 -10.45 -44.39
C ASN A 18 -3.78 -9.65 -43.66
N ARG A 19 -3.18 -8.66 -44.34
CA ARG A 19 -2.33 -7.67 -43.68
C ARG A 19 -3.21 -7.01 -42.63
N ARG A 20 -2.93 -7.28 -41.34
CA ARG A 20 -3.51 -6.52 -40.23
C ARG A 20 -3.36 -5.04 -40.60
N ARG A 21 -4.48 -4.35 -40.78
CA ARG A 21 -4.49 -2.89 -40.90
C ARG A 21 -3.74 -2.38 -39.67
N SER A 22 -2.61 -1.72 -39.89
CA SER A 22 -1.92 -0.98 -38.85
C SER A 22 -2.92 0.02 -38.29
N GLY A 23 -3.27 -0.12 -37.01
CA GLY A 23 -4.05 0.90 -36.31
C GLY A 23 -3.31 2.24 -36.35
N PRO A 24 -3.97 3.35 -35.99
CA PRO A 24 -3.28 4.62 -35.80
C PRO A 24 -2.07 4.41 -34.88
N PRO A 25 -0.91 5.04 -35.19
CA PRO A 25 0.28 4.89 -34.37
C PRO A 25 -0.05 5.27 -32.93
N SER A 26 0.37 4.43 -31.98
CA SER A 26 0.23 4.71 -30.55
C SER A 26 0.99 5.98 -30.21
N VAL A 27 0.29 7.02 -29.74
CA VAL A 27 0.91 8.22 -29.19
C VAL A 27 1.55 7.83 -27.86
N LEU A 28 2.86 8.07 -27.72
CA LEU A 28 3.58 7.86 -26.46
C LEU A 28 3.35 9.09 -25.58
N ASP A 29 2.66 8.89 -24.45
CA ASP A 29 2.39 9.94 -23.47
C ASP A 29 2.77 9.43 -22.08
N PHE A 30 3.92 9.91 -21.57
CA PHE A 30 4.48 9.52 -20.27
C PHE A 30 4.86 10.79 -19.49
N PRO A 31 3.86 11.54 -18.97
CA PRO A 31 4.16 12.71 -18.17
C PRO A 31 4.91 12.29 -16.89
N PRO A 32 5.64 13.21 -16.23
CA PRO A 32 6.64 12.84 -15.22
C PRO A 32 6.12 11.95 -14.09
N VAL A 33 4.96 12.26 -13.49
CA VAL A 33 4.46 11.46 -12.36
C VAL A 33 4.02 10.05 -12.79
N PRO A 34 3.18 9.87 -13.84
CA PRO A 34 2.92 8.53 -14.39
C PRO A 34 4.17 7.75 -14.76
N ASN A 35 5.15 8.39 -15.39
CA ASN A 35 6.40 7.73 -15.73
C ASN A 35 7.18 7.26 -14.49
N GLY A 36 7.21 8.09 -13.44
CA GLY A 36 7.80 7.73 -12.15
C GLY A 36 7.11 6.53 -11.49
N VAL A 37 5.77 6.49 -11.53
CA VAL A 37 4.98 5.35 -10.99
C VAL A 37 5.20 4.08 -11.81
N ASP A 38 5.28 4.18 -13.14
CA ASP A 38 5.60 3.05 -14.02
C ASP A 38 6.99 2.45 -13.71
N TYR A 39 8.00 3.31 -13.51
CA TYR A 39 9.31 2.84 -13.05
C TYR A 39 9.23 2.11 -11.71
N LEU A 40 8.48 2.63 -10.73
CA LEU A 40 8.30 1.96 -9.44
C LEU A 40 7.60 0.60 -9.60
N ARG A 41 6.63 0.46 -10.50
CA ARG A 41 6.00 -0.82 -10.81
C ARG A 41 7.01 -1.82 -11.38
N SER A 42 7.90 -1.35 -12.25
CA SER A 42 8.99 -2.18 -12.76
C SER A 42 9.96 -2.61 -11.65
N VAL A 43 10.33 -1.69 -10.74
CA VAL A 43 11.16 -2.01 -9.56
C VAL A 43 10.52 -3.12 -8.74
N VAL A 44 9.22 -3.00 -8.44
CA VAL A 44 8.48 -4.01 -7.68
C VAL A 44 8.52 -5.37 -8.38
N THR A 45 8.35 -5.39 -9.71
CA THR A 45 8.41 -6.63 -10.50
C THR A 45 9.78 -7.30 -10.42
N HIS A 46 10.86 -6.52 -10.49
CA HIS A 46 12.23 -7.05 -10.45
C HIS A 46 12.68 -7.48 -9.05
N LEU A 47 12.21 -6.81 -8.00
CA LEU A 47 12.55 -7.14 -6.61
C LEU A 47 11.64 -8.21 -5.98
N ASN A 48 10.51 -8.53 -6.61
CA ASN A 48 9.60 -9.56 -6.12
C ASN A 48 10.23 -10.96 -6.34
N PRO A 49 10.42 -11.78 -5.29
CA PRO A 49 11.00 -13.12 -5.41
C PRO A 49 10.22 -14.09 -6.32
N ALA A 50 8.92 -13.88 -6.51
CA ALA A 50 8.09 -14.72 -7.37
C ALA A 50 8.24 -14.39 -8.86
N THR A 51 8.67 -13.18 -9.21
CA THR A 51 8.78 -12.71 -10.60
C THR A 51 10.20 -12.30 -11.01
N GLY A 52 11.13 -12.22 -10.05
CA GLY A 52 12.49 -11.72 -10.25
C GLY A 52 13.45 -12.13 -9.13
N GLY A 53 14.32 -11.21 -8.71
CA GLY A 53 15.34 -11.45 -7.69
C GLY A 53 16.65 -12.06 -8.19
N SER A 54 16.81 -12.28 -9.50
CA SER A 54 18.11 -12.64 -10.06
C SER A 54 19.07 -11.44 -10.03
N PRO A 55 20.41 -11.65 -10.15
CA PRO A 55 21.35 -10.53 -10.29
C PRO A 55 21.01 -9.59 -11.46
N ARG A 56 20.42 -10.13 -12.53
CA ARG A 56 19.92 -9.34 -13.67
C ARG A 56 18.74 -8.47 -13.25
N ASP A 57 17.82 -8.99 -12.44
CA ASP A 57 16.67 -8.24 -11.96
C ASP A 57 17.07 -7.16 -10.98
N ILE A 58 17.99 -7.44 -10.04
CA ILE A 58 18.54 -6.44 -9.12
C ILE A 58 19.15 -5.28 -9.90
N LYS A 59 19.91 -5.58 -10.97
CA LYS A 59 20.45 -4.55 -11.87
C LYS A 59 19.33 -3.68 -12.42
N TYR A 60 18.29 -4.25 -13.02
CA TYR A 60 17.19 -3.46 -13.58
C TYR A 60 16.37 -2.72 -12.52
N ALA A 61 16.19 -3.31 -11.34
CA ALA A 61 15.56 -2.64 -10.20
C ALA A 61 16.33 -1.37 -9.81
N VAL A 62 17.66 -1.42 -9.71
CA VAL A 62 18.48 -0.24 -9.40
C VAL A 62 18.36 0.82 -10.49
N LEU A 63 18.46 0.42 -11.76
CA LEU A 63 18.36 1.34 -12.90
C LEU A 63 17.00 2.05 -12.92
N HIS A 64 15.90 1.29 -12.78
CA HIS A 64 14.55 1.86 -12.78
C HIS A 64 14.26 2.66 -11.50
N LEU A 65 14.80 2.26 -10.35
CA LEU A 65 14.63 3.02 -9.10
C LEU A 65 15.35 4.36 -9.16
N GLN A 66 16.54 4.43 -9.77
CA GLN A 66 17.23 5.69 -9.98
C GLN A 66 16.44 6.61 -10.93
N ALA A 67 15.90 6.05 -12.02
CA ALA A 67 15.03 6.80 -12.94
C ALA A 67 13.76 7.30 -12.24
N ALA A 68 13.10 6.46 -11.43
CA ALA A 68 11.95 6.85 -10.62
C ALA A 68 12.30 8.01 -9.67
N ALA A 69 13.40 7.88 -8.93
CA ALA A 69 13.85 8.92 -8.00
C ALA A 69 14.06 10.25 -8.71
N GLU A 70 14.81 10.24 -9.81
CA GLU A 70 15.11 11.45 -10.57
C GLU A 70 13.84 12.12 -11.11
N VAL A 71 12.95 11.35 -11.73
CA VAL A 71 11.73 11.86 -12.35
C VAL A 71 10.77 12.41 -11.30
N LEU A 72 10.54 11.69 -10.21
CA LEU A 72 9.59 12.10 -9.16
C LEU A 72 10.08 13.33 -8.39
N LEU A 73 11.36 13.38 -8.04
CA LEU A 73 11.95 14.55 -7.37
C LEU A 73 11.87 15.79 -8.26
N LYS A 74 12.22 15.66 -9.55
CA LYS A 74 12.09 16.76 -10.51
C LYS A 74 10.65 17.17 -10.77
N ALA A 75 9.70 16.23 -10.74
CA ALA A 75 8.27 16.53 -10.88
C ALA A 75 7.75 17.39 -9.71
N ARG A 76 8.17 17.08 -8.47
CA ARG A 76 7.85 17.96 -7.33
C ARG A 76 8.56 19.32 -7.43
N LEU A 77 9.80 19.34 -7.91
CA LEU A 77 10.57 20.57 -8.03
C LEU A 77 10.01 21.51 -9.11
N SER A 78 9.55 20.98 -10.24
CA SER A 78 8.94 21.80 -11.30
C SER A 78 7.63 22.47 -10.85
N ARG A 79 6.92 21.88 -9.89
CA ARG A 79 5.75 22.48 -9.24
C ARG A 79 6.09 23.66 -8.34
N GLU A 80 7.31 23.71 -7.82
CA GLU A 80 7.81 24.87 -7.09
C GLU A 80 8.06 26.00 -8.06
N HIS A 81 8.90 25.73 -9.07
CA HIS A 81 9.06 26.59 -10.23
C HIS A 81 9.75 25.80 -11.35
N TRP A 82 9.23 25.87 -12.57
CA TRP A 82 9.72 25.08 -13.70
C TRP A 82 11.20 25.32 -14.02
N SER A 83 11.73 26.54 -13.81
CA SER A 83 13.16 26.82 -14.06
C SER A 83 14.10 26.04 -13.14
N LEU A 84 13.61 25.55 -12.00
CA LEU A 84 14.43 24.84 -11.01
C LEU A 84 14.83 23.43 -11.47
N ILE A 85 14.27 22.90 -12.56
CA ILE A 85 14.71 21.62 -13.12
C ILE A 85 15.91 21.76 -14.08
N PHE A 86 16.28 22.98 -14.48
CA PHE A 86 17.45 23.24 -15.32
C PHE A 86 18.73 23.00 -14.52
N ALA A 87 19.79 22.52 -15.15
CA ALA A 87 21.09 22.39 -14.50
C ALA A 87 21.55 23.74 -13.91
N ASP A 88 21.46 24.82 -14.70
CA ASP A 88 21.59 26.20 -14.25
C ASP A 88 20.25 26.94 -14.41
N PRO A 89 19.54 27.30 -13.33
CA PRO A 89 18.27 28.01 -13.41
C PRO A 89 18.32 29.37 -14.13
N ARG A 90 19.51 29.98 -14.26
CA ARG A 90 19.69 31.28 -14.94
C ARG A 90 19.58 31.18 -16.46
N THR A 91 19.74 29.98 -17.02
CA THR A 91 19.62 29.74 -18.46
C THR A 91 18.20 29.36 -18.86
N ALA A 92 17.27 29.31 -17.89
CA ALA A 92 15.92 28.86 -18.11
C ALA A 92 15.11 29.84 -18.97
N THR A 93 14.59 29.36 -20.09
CA THR A 93 13.64 30.08 -20.95
C THR A 93 12.37 29.26 -21.13
N SER A 94 11.25 29.94 -21.35
CA SER A 94 9.96 29.28 -21.60
C SER A 94 10.03 28.36 -22.84
N ASP A 95 10.70 28.80 -23.90
CA ASP A 95 10.83 28.02 -25.14
C ASP A 95 11.67 26.75 -24.93
N ALA A 96 12.81 26.86 -24.24
CA ALA A 96 13.65 25.70 -23.93
C ALA A 96 12.89 24.68 -23.08
N TYR A 97 12.06 25.15 -22.14
CA TYR A 97 11.22 24.29 -21.31
C TYR A 97 10.12 23.60 -22.13
N ALA A 98 9.37 24.35 -22.95
CA ALA A 98 8.28 23.84 -23.77
C ALA A 98 8.76 22.81 -24.81
N GLU A 99 9.96 23.00 -25.36
CA GLU A 99 10.57 22.08 -26.32
C GLU A 99 11.37 20.94 -25.66
N ALA A 100 11.47 20.92 -24.33
CA ALA A 100 12.33 20.01 -23.56
C ALA A 100 13.81 20.02 -24.00
N LYS A 101 14.31 21.17 -24.49
CA LYS A 101 15.68 21.35 -24.99
C LYS A 101 16.56 22.03 -23.96
N PHE A 102 16.87 21.30 -22.89
CA PHE A 102 17.77 21.79 -21.84
C PHE A 102 18.48 20.64 -21.13
N THR A 103 19.60 20.96 -20.50
CA THR A 103 20.23 20.05 -19.54
C THR A 103 19.49 20.16 -18.22
N SER A 104 18.89 19.08 -17.76
CA SER A 104 18.23 19.05 -16.45
C SER A 104 19.23 18.89 -15.30
N CYS A 105 18.83 19.28 -14.09
CA CYS A 105 19.65 19.15 -12.89
C CYS A 105 19.93 17.69 -12.52
N THR A 106 20.94 17.43 -11.71
CA THR A 106 21.19 16.10 -11.15
C THR A 106 20.18 15.78 -10.04
N THR A 107 20.10 14.51 -9.62
CA THR A 107 19.31 14.09 -8.45
C THR A 107 19.75 14.83 -7.19
N GLY A 108 21.06 14.93 -6.93
CA GLY A 108 21.59 15.67 -5.78
C GLY A 108 21.20 17.15 -5.79
N ALA A 109 21.30 17.82 -6.94
CA ALA A 109 20.84 19.20 -7.09
C ALA A 109 19.32 19.33 -6.90
N ALA A 110 18.53 18.33 -7.33
CA ALA A 110 17.10 18.31 -7.08
C ALA A 110 16.79 18.17 -5.58
N VAL A 111 17.49 17.28 -4.86
CA VAL A 111 17.37 17.12 -3.39
C VAL A 111 17.72 18.40 -2.66
N GLU A 112 18.83 19.04 -3.01
CA GLU A 112 19.26 20.30 -2.40
C GLU A 112 18.21 21.41 -2.60
N ARG A 113 17.71 21.57 -3.83
CA ARG A 113 16.67 22.57 -4.14
C ARG A 113 15.35 22.25 -3.45
N LEU A 114 14.95 20.98 -3.38
CA LEU A 114 13.74 20.57 -2.66
C LEU A 114 13.82 20.89 -1.18
N ARG A 115 14.98 20.67 -0.53
CA ARG A 115 15.21 21.04 0.87
C ARG A 115 15.23 22.54 1.08
N ASN A 116 16.08 23.24 0.32
CA ASN A 116 16.44 24.64 0.60
C ASN A 116 15.43 25.64 0.06
N ILE A 117 14.69 25.29 -1.01
CA ILE A 117 13.74 26.17 -1.69
C ILE A 117 12.31 25.72 -1.43
N ALA A 118 12.01 24.44 -1.70
CA ALA A 118 10.64 23.92 -1.61
C ALA A 118 10.21 23.47 -0.21
N GLY A 119 11.11 23.55 0.79
CA GLY A 119 10.84 23.17 2.18
C GLY A 119 10.51 21.69 2.39
N VAL A 120 10.94 20.81 1.48
CA VAL A 120 10.63 19.38 1.54
C VAL A 120 11.59 18.68 2.51
N SER A 121 11.02 17.96 3.48
CA SER A 121 11.77 17.21 4.48
C SER A 121 12.37 15.93 3.90
N ILE A 122 13.65 15.99 3.55
CA ILE A 122 14.46 14.83 3.15
C ILE A 122 15.59 14.71 4.17
N SER A 123 15.68 13.61 4.90
CA SER A 123 16.73 13.41 5.91
C SER A 123 18.10 13.15 5.27
N ASP A 124 19.21 13.41 5.97
CA ASP A 124 20.56 13.16 5.43
C ASP A 124 20.80 11.69 5.08
N LYS A 125 20.16 10.79 5.83
CA LYS A 125 20.15 9.36 5.52
C LYS A 125 19.47 9.04 4.20
N GLU A 126 18.41 9.76 3.85
CA GLU A 126 17.70 9.57 2.57
C GLU A 126 18.48 10.17 1.41
N ALA A 127 19.06 11.36 1.59
CA ALA A 127 19.95 11.96 0.59
C ALA A 127 21.18 11.08 0.30
N ASP A 128 21.87 10.61 1.34
CA ASP A 128 23.00 9.68 1.20
C ASP A 128 22.59 8.37 0.52
N ALA A 129 21.38 7.85 0.79
CA ALA A 129 20.88 6.65 0.12
C ALA A 129 20.60 6.89 -1.38
N LEU A 130 20.13 8.08 -1.76
CA LEU A 130 19.91 8.47 -3.16
C LEU A 130 21.24 8.61 -3.91
N ASP A 131 22.23 9.27 -3.30
CA ASP A 131 23.56 9.45 -3.90
C ASP A 131 24.23 8.09 -4.11
N LYS A 132 24.23 7.24 -3.09
CA LYS A 132 24.78 5.89 -3.18
C LYS A 132 24.03 4.99 -4.17
N LEU A 133 22.73 5.22 -4.42
CA LEU A 133 21.99 4.51 -5.46
C LEU A 133 22.45 4.96 -6.86
N ALA A 134 22.76 6.25 -7.05
CA ALA A 134 23.33 6.75 -8.30
C ALA A 134 24.72 6.14 -8.57
N ASP A 135 25.54 5.99 -7.53
CA ASP A 135 26.84 5.31 -7.62
C ASP A 135 26.68 3.83 -8.01
N ASP A 136 25.75 3.11 -7.37
CA ASP A 136 25.46 1.71 -7.73
C ASP A 136 25.02 1.59 -9.20
N ARG A 137 24.13 2.49 -9.65
CA ARG A 137 23.67 2.52 -11.05
C ARG A 137 24.84 2.74 -12.00
N ASN A 138 25.70 3.72 -11.71
CA ASN A 138 26.86 4.03 -12.55
C ASN A 138 27.79 2.82 -12.65
N ALA A 139 28.07 2.16 -11.54
CA ALA A 139 28.96 1.02 -11.51
C ALA A 139 28.36 -0.24 -12.17
N LEU A 140 27.06 -0.50 -12.00
CA LEU A 140 26.35 -1.56 -12.71
C LEU A 140 26.33 -1.36 -14.22
N GLN A 141 26.30 -0.11 -14.68
CA GLN A 141 26.20 0.21 -16.11
C GLN A 141 27.56 0.32 -16.80
N HIS A 142 28.60 0.79 -16.10
CA HIS A 142 29.87 1.17 -16.74
C HIS A 142 31.10 0.36 -16.27
N TYR A 143 31.09 -0.21 -15.07
CA TYR A 143 32.33 -0.70 -14.43
C TYR A 143 32.30 -2.17 -13.99
N GLY A 144 31.20 -2.90 -14.22
CA GLY A 144 31.14 -4.35 -13.92
C GLY A 144 31.16 -4.66 -12.42
N LEU A 145 30.25 -4.04 -11.68
CA LEU A 145 30.14 -4.14 -10.22
C LEU A 145 30.11 -5.60 -9.69
N THR A 146 31.07 -5.97 -8.85
CA THR A 146 31.14 -7.24 -8.11
C THR A 146 30.76 -7.05 -6.63
N PHE A 147 29.62 -6.40 -6.37
CA PHE A 147 29.17 -6.13 -5.01
C PHE A 147 28.22 -7.20 -4.48
N ASN A 148 28.08 -7.23 -3.15
CA ASN A 148 27.10 -8.05 -2.49
C ASN A 148 25.68 -7.53 -2.80
N ALA A 149 24.91 -8.33 -3.54
CA ALA A 149 23.52 -8.08 -3.90
C ALA A 149 22.66 -7.60 -2.72
N LYS A 150 22.88 -8.14 -1.51
CA LYS A 150 22.11 -7.77 -0.30
C LYS A 150 22.31 -6.30 0.11
N VAL A 151 23.49 -5.74 -0.11
CA VAL A 151 23.78 -4.34 0.22
C VAL A 151 23.04 -3.41 -0.74
N ILE A 152 23.04 -3.75 -2.02
CA ILE A 152 22.32 -3.03 -3.08
C ILE A 152 20.81 -3.11 -2.82
N GLU A 153 20.28 -4.29 -2.51
CA GLU A 153 18.87 -4.49 -2.17
C GLU A 153 18.45 -3.67 -0.94
N ALA A 154 19.25 -3.67 0.13
CA ALA A 154 18.95 -2.89 1.34
C ALA A 154 18.94 -1.37 1.08
N ARG A 155 19.81 -0.90 0.18
CA ARG A 155 19.84 0.49 -0.26
C ARG A 155 18.64 0.82 -1.14
N ALA A 156 18.33 -0.04 -2.12
CA ALA A 156 17.15 0.08 -2.96
C ALA A 156 15.86 0.10 -2.12
N ALA A 157 15.74 -0.77 -1.11
CA ALA A 157 14.63 -0.75 -0.16
C ALA A 157 14.51 0.57 0.61
N THR A 158 15.65 1.19 0.96
CA THR A 158 15.67 2.50 1.65
C THR A 158 15.16 3.61 0.74
N VAL A 159 15.63 3.67 -0.52
CA VAL A 159 15.15 4.66 -1.50
C VAL A 159 13.70 4.41 -1.87
N LEU A 160 13.27 3.15 -2.00
CA LEU A 160 11.89 2.80 -2.30
C LEU A 160 10.92 3.22 -1.18
N ASP A 161 11.28 3.03 0.10
CA ASP A 161 10.47 3.51 1.24
C ASP A 161 10.35 5.04 1.22
N PHE A 162 11.46 5.73 0.94
CA PHE A 162 11.46 7.18 0.75
C PHE A 162 10.55 7.61 -0.39
N LEU A 163 10.66 7.03 -1.59
CA LEU A 163 9.87 7.45 -2.75
C LEU A 163 8.37 7.21 -2.59
N VAL A 164 7.97 6.09 -2.00
CA VAL A 164 6.55 5.82 -1.73
C VAL A 164 5.99 6.90 -0.80
N ARG A 165 6.71 7.23 0.28
CA ARG A 165 6.32 8.29 1.20
C ARG A 165 6.33 9.67 0.55
N PHE A 166 7.34 9.96 -0.26
CA PHE A 166 7.46 11.21 -1.01
C PHE A 166 6.28 11.41 -1.97
N ILE A 167 5.82 10.35 -2.64
CA ILE A 167 4.63 10.40 -3.48
C ILE A 167 3.40 10.75 -2.63
N ASP A 168 3.19 10.03 -1.52
CA ASP A 168 2.03 10.23 -0.65
C ASP A 168 2.00 11.66 -0.06
N GLU A 169 3.16 12.22 0.29
CA GLU A 169 3.27 13.55 0.93
C GLU A 169 3.28 14.71 -0.08
N HIS A 170 3.86 14.51 -1.27
CA HIS A 170 4.19 15.61 -2.17
C HIS A 170 3.58 15.51 -3.56
N LEU A 171 3.09 14.35 -3.99
CA LEU A 171 2.53 14.11 -5.33
C LEU A 171 1.10 13.54 -5.32
N GLU A 172 0.46 13.46 -4.15
CA GLU A 172 -0.93 13.04 -4.01
C GLU A 172 -1.93 13.84 -4.87
N PRO A 173 -1.79 15.18 -5.06
CA PRO A 173 -2.68 15.92 -5.95
C PRO A 173 -2.65 15.42 -7.40
N GLU A 174 -1.50 14.97 -7.91
CA GLU A 174 -1.38 14.40 -9.26
C GLU A 174 -2.02 13.02 -9.34
N LEU A 175 -1.83 12.19 -8.32
CA LEU A 175 -2.50 10.89 -8.23
C LEU A 175 -4.02 11.05 -8.29
N ARG A 176 -4.58 12.00 -7.54
CA ARG A 176 -6.04 12.21 -7.47
C ARG A 176 -6.66 12.76 -8.75
N LYS A 177 -5.88 13.47 -9.57
CA LYS A 177 -6.36 14.00 -10.87
C LYS A 177 -6.58 12.90 -11.90
N SER A 178 -5.98 11.71 -11.71
CA SER A 178 -6.03 10.61 -12.66
C SER A 178 -6.37 9.30 -11.96
N GLY A 179 -7.62 8.85 -12.14
CA GLY A 179 -8.07 7.54 -11.64
C GLY A 179 -7.19 6.37 -12.10
N PRO A 180 -6.77 6.28 -13.38
CA PRO A 180 -5.84 5.25 -13.84
C PRO A 180 -4.50 5.27 -13.11
N LEU A 181 -3.90 6.45 -12.91
CA LEU A 181 -2.63 6.60 -12.21
C LEU A 181 -2.75 6.17 -10.74
N TYR A 182 -3.86 6.51 -10.09
CA TYR A 182 -4.15 6.08 -8.74
C TYR A 182 -4.16 4.55 -8.62
N LEU A 183 -4.82 3.85 -9.56
CA LEU A 183 -4.86 2.39 -9.61
C LEU A 183 -3.48 1.78 -9.90
N GLU A 184 -2.66 2.41 -10.74
CA GLU A 184 -1.28 1.97 -10.97
C GLU A 184 -0.45 2.06 -9.68
N MET A 185 -0.60 3.14 -8.93
CA MET A 185 0.07 3.28 -7.63
C MET A 185 -0.44 2.25 -6.61
N GLU A 186 -1.72 1.87 -6.64
CA GLU A 186 -2.23 0.76 -5.82
C GLU A 186 -1.60 -0.59 -6.19
N VAL A 187 -1.32 -0.84 -7.48
CA VAL A 187 -0.58 -2.03 -7.92
C VAL A 187 0.84 -2.01 -7.36
N VAL A 188 1.53 -0.86 -7.41
CA VAL A 188 2.85 -0.68 -6.79
C VAL A 188 2.77 -1.03 -5.31
N ARG A 189 1.86 -0.37 -4.56
CA ARG A 189 1.70 -0.56 -3.10
C ARG A 189 1.42 -2.01 -2.73
N ARG A 190 0.60 -2.72 -3.50
CA ARG A 190 0.30 -4.14 -3.25
C ARG A 190 1.52 -5.03 -3.41
N GLY A 191 2.37 -4.79 -4.40
CA GLY A 191 3.58 -5.62 -4.60
C GLY A 191 4.73 -5.31 -3.63
N LEU A 192 4.70 -4.15 -2.94
CA LEU A 192 5.71 -3.82 -1.92
C LEU A 192 5.78 -4.84 -0.78
N LYS A 193 4.65 -5.51 -0.45
CA LYS A 193 4.60 -6.51 0.61
C LYS A 193 5.41 -7.77 0.31
N ASP A 194 5.72 -8.00 -0.97
CA ASP A 194 6.46 -9.19 -1.42
C ASP A 194 7.98 -8.96 -1.40
N ILE A 195 8.44 -7.72 -1.15
CA ILE A 195 9.86 -7.35 -1.13
C ILE A 195 10.36 -7.34 0.32
N GLN A 196 10.97 -8.43 0.77
CA GLN A 196 11.32 -8.61 2.19
C GLN A 196 12.25 -7.53 2.77
N SER A 197 13.22 -7.04 1.98
CA SER A 197 14.13 -5.97 2.38
C SER A 197 13.38 -4.64 2.60
N PHE A 198 12.41 -4.34 1.74
CA PHE A 198 11.51 -3.20 1.88
C PHE A 198 10.61 -3.36 3.10
N VAL A 199 9.94 -4.51 3.26
CA VAL A 199 9.07 -4.80 4.41
C VAL A 199 9.82 -4.58 5.71
N THR A 200 11.01 -5.16 5.83
CA THR A 200 11.86 -5.02 7.03
C THR A 200 12.21 -3.56 7.28
N LYS A 201 12.64 -2.84 6.24
CA LYS A 201 13.05 -1.44 6.36
C LYS A 201 11.91 -0.55 6.80
N ARG A 202 10.76 -0.65 6.12
CA ARG A 202 9.58 0.16 6.40
C ARG A 202 9.00 -0.18 7.78
N MET A 203 8.89 -1.46 8.14
CA MET A 203 8.41 -1.86 9.48
C MET A 203 9.31 -1.36 10.60
N ASN A 204 10.64 -1.37 10.43
CA ASN A 204 11.55 -0.81 11.42
C ASN A 204 11.37 0.71 11.58
N ARG A 205 11.14 1.44 10.49
CA ARG A 205 10.81 2.87 10.53
C ARG A 205 9.49 3.11 11.28
N LEU A 206 8.44 2.39 10.89
CA LEU A 206 7.10 2.52 11.47
C LEU A 206 7.11 2.24 12.98
N ARG A 207 7.81 1.18 13.42
CA ARG A 207 7.97 0.84 14.85
C ARG A 207 8.70 1.92 15.65
N GLY A 208 9.63 2.64 15.04
CA GLY A 208 10.34 3.74 15.68
C GLY A 208 9.54 5.04 15.75
N ASN A 209 8.45 5.16 14.98
CA ASN A 209 7.72 6.39 14.75
C ASN A 209 6.19 6.16 14.93
N GLU A 210 5.45 5.93 13.85
CA GLU A 210 3.98 5.88 13.83
C GLU A 210 3.36 4.80 14.75
N LEU A 211 4.08 3.69 14.96
CA LEU A 211 3.65 2.55 15.77
C LEU A 211 4.34 2.48 17.13
N LYS A 212 5.14 3.50 17.47
CA LYS A 212 5.87 3.52 18.72
C LYS A 212 4.89 3.54 19.90
N ASP A 213 5.08 2.64 20.86
CA ASP A 213 4.28 2.48 22.08
C ASP A 213 2.77 2.25 21.79
N ALA A 214 2.45 1.68 20.62
CA ALA A 214 1.08 1.47 20.13
C ALA A 214 0.74 -0.01 19.92
N GLU A 215 1.47 -0.94 20.54
CA GLU A 215 1.30 -2.39 20.35
C GLU A 215 -0.11 -2.86 20.70
N ASN A 216 -0.71 -2.23 21.71
CA ASN A 216 -2.06 -2.53 22.20
C ASN A 216 -3.19 -2.04 21.27
N ARG A 217 -2.87 -1.27 20.24
CA ARG A 217 -3.84 -0.79 19.24
C ARG A 217 -3.37 -1.02 17.81
N THR A 218 -2.32 -1.82 17.64
CA THR A 218 -1.79 -2.18 16.33
C THR A 218 -2.21 -3.60 16.01
N LEU A 219 -2.94 -3.79 14.90
CA LEU A 219 -3.39 -5.07 14.41
C LEU A 219 -2.75 -5.45 13.08
N ARG A 220 -2.84 -6.74 12.77
CA ARG A 220 -2.44 -7.31 11.48
C ARG A 220 -3.40 -6.80 10.40
N CYS A 221 -2.85 -6.15 9.39
CA CYS A 221 -3.64 -5.68 8.25
C CYS A 221 -4.10 -6.87 7.39
N PRO A 222 -5.40 -7.01 7.07
CA PRO A 222 -5.89 -8.10 6.22
C PRO A 222 -5.38 -8.00 4.77
N ASP A 223 -5.01 -6.81 4.30
CA ASP A 223 -4.56 -6.57 2.93
C ASP A 223 -3.08 -6.95 2.70
N CYS A 224 -2.19 -6.39 3.54
CA CYS A 224 -0.74 -6.50 3.39
C CYS A 224 -0.09 -7.43 4.42
N GLN A 225 -0.87 -7.96 5.36
CA GLN A 225 -0.47 -8.94 6.38
C GLN A 225 0.61 -8.45 7.36
N GLN A 226 0.93 -7.15 7.35
CA GLN A 226 1.86 -6.54 8.30
C GLN A 226 1.12 -6.09 9.58
N LEU A 227 1.79 -6.24 10.73
CA LEU A 227 1.35 -5.69 12.03
C LEU A 227 1.58 -4.17 12.06
N ALA A 228 0.76 -3.45 11.30
CA ALA A 228 0.93 -2.02 11.06
C ALA A 228 -0.39 -1.28 10.88
N MET A 229 -1.52 -1.89 11.25
CA MET A 229 -2.83 -1.24 11.18
C MET A 229 -3.22 -0.69 12.54
N LEU A 230 -3.44 0.61 12.63
CA LEU A 230 -3.89 1.27 13.85
C LEU A 230 -5.41 1.11 13.97
N ALA A 231 -5.83 0.55 15.09
CA ALA A 231 -7.21 0.45 15.51
C ALA A 231 -7.71 1.86 15.87
N GLU A 232 -8.65 2.37 15.09
CA GLU A 232 -9.31 3.65 15.31
C GLU A 232 -10.81 3.47 15.19
N ALA A 233 -11.57 4.17 16.04
CA ALA A 233 -13.02 4.09 16.05
C ALA A 233 -13.61 4.48 14.68
N GLY A 234 -14.50 3.66 14.16
CA GLY A 234 -15.21 3.84 12.91
C GLY A 234 -14.38 3.60 11.64
N ARG A 235 -13.05 3.82 11.69
CA ARG A 235 -12.19 3.68 10.50
C ARG A 235 -10.72 3.44 10.84
N SER A 236 -10.30 2.18 10.80
CA SER A 236 -8.90 1.81 11.05
C SER A 236 -8.03 1.94 9.79
N ARG A 237 -6.75 2.31 9.94
CA ARG A 237 -5.83 2.54 8.80
C ARG A 237 -4.52 1.79 8.96
N CYS A 238 -4.03 1.20 7.87
CA CYS A 238 -2.70 0.60 7.81
C CYS A 238 -1.60 1.63 7.50
N CYS A 239 -0.64 1.81 8.42
CA CYS A 239 0.56 2.64 8.22
C CYS A 239 1.54 2.00 7.20
N PHE A 240 1.44 0.69 6.94
CA PHE A 240 2.28 0.03 5.94
C PHE A 240 1.77 0.24 4.52
N CYS A 241 0.58 -0.26 4.17
CA CYS A 241 0.05 -0.17 2.79
C CYS A 241 -0.80 1.08 2.53
N GLY A 242 -1.16 1.84 3.57
CA GLY A 242 -1.99 3.06 3.46
C GLY A 242 -3.49 2.82 3.39
N LYS A 243 -3.94 1.56 3.20
CA LYS A 243 -5.37 1.22 3.09
C LYS A 243 -6.10 1.49 4.40
N ALA A 244 -7.29 2.07 4.29
CA ALA A 244 -8.19 2.34 5.40
C ALA A 244 -9.47 1.51 5.25
N TRP A 245 -10.00 1.04 6.37
CA TRP A 245 -11.13 0.14 6.42
C TRP A 245 -12.24 0.75 7.29
N PRO A 246 -13.46 0.92 6.74
CA PRO A 246 -14.65 1.18 7.54
C PRO A 246 -14.90 0.05 8.55
N ALA A 247 -15.59 0.36 9.65
CA ALA A 247 -15.84 -0.59 10.72
C ALA A 247 -16.46 -1.92 10.25
N TYR A 248 -17.58 -1.87 9.52
CA TYR A 248 -18.28 -3.08 9.05
C TYR A 248 -17.41 -3.93 8.12
N ASP A 249 -16.79 -3.32 7.10
CA ASP A 249 -15.90 -4.02 6.17
C ASP A 249 -14.73 -4.70 6.89
N LEU A 250 -14.17 -4.03 7.92
CA LEU A 250 -13.11 -4.62 8.71
C LEU A 250 -13.62 -5.77 9.59
N ALA A 251 -14.80 -5.64 10.19
CA ALA A 251 -15.36 -6.69 11.04
C ALA A 251 -15.65 -7.95 10.22
N ASP A 252 -16.21 -7.79 9.02
CA ASP A 252 -16.46 -8.90 8.09
C ASP A 252 -15.18 -9.61 7.64
N LEU A 253 -14.05 -8.89 7.53
CA LEU A 253 -12.76 -9.49 7.22
C LEU A 253 -12.06 -10.14 8.43
N LEU A 254 -12.44 -9.75 9.64
CA LEU A 254 -11.85 -10.25 10.89
C LEU A 254 -12.73 -11.30 11.57
N ARG A 255 -13.86 -11.69 10.99
CA ARG A 255 -14.67 -12.79 11.52
C ARG A 255 -14.07 -14.14 11.17
N THR A 256 -14.23 -15.11 12.06
CA THR A 256 -14.03 -16.52 11.70
C THR A 256 -15.24 -17.07 10.95
N ASP A 257 -15.05 -18.16 10.20
CA ASP A 257 -16.15 -18.91 9.55
C ASP A 257 -17.14 -19.49 10.59
N GLU A 258 -16.73 -19.57 11.86
CA GLU A 258 -17.54 -20.07 12.97
C GLU A 258 -18.48 -19.00 13.57
N GLN A 259 -18.24 -17.71 13.27
CA GLN A 259 -19.12 -16.64 13.74
C GLN A 259 -20.45 -16.61 12.96
N PRO A 260 -21.59 -16.47 13.65
CA PRO A 260 -22.90 -16.42 12.99
C PRO A 260 -23.09 -15.14 12.16
N GLU A 261 -23.97 -15.21 11.16
CA GLU A 261 -24.52 -14.01 10.50
C GLU A 261 -25.89 -13.66 11.11
N PRO A 262 -26.11 -12.39 11.54
CA PRO A 262 -25.20 -11.25 11.51
C PRO A 262 -24.11 -11.32 12.61
N LEU A 263 -23.05 -10.53 12.43
CA LEU A 263 -21.95 -10.38 13.39
C LEU A 263 -22.41 -10.13 14.83
N ASP A 264 -21.60 -10.59 15.78
CA ASP A 264 -21.84 -10.37 17.20
C ASP A 264 -21.86 -8.89 17.58
N GLN A 265 -22.79 -8.54 18.46
CA GLN A 265 -22.90 -7.18 19.00
C GLN A 265 -21.77 -6.89 19.98
N CYS A 266 -21.16 -5.72 19.84
CA CYS A 266 -20.17 -5.26 20.80
C CYS A 266 -20.83 -4.93 22.15
N PRO A 267 -20.33 -5.47 23.28
CA PRO A 267 -20.87 -5.15 24.61
C PRO A 267 -20.74 -3.67 25.02
N GLY A 268 -19.80 -2.94 24.41
CA GLY A 268 -19.53 -1.54 24.74
C GLY A 268 -20.31 -0.53 23.91
N CYS A 269 -20.57 -0.80 22.62
CA CYS A 269 -21.27 0.13 21.73
C CYS A 269 -22.52 -0.44 21.06
N TYR A 270 -22.84 -1.71 21.29
CA TYR A 270 -24.04 -2.41 20.80
C TYR A 270 -24.18 -2.48 19.28
N VAL A 271 -23.09 -2.23 18.55
CA VAL A 271 -23.02 -2.35 17.09
C VAL A 271 -22.53 -3.76 16.73
N PRO A 272 -23.12 -4.44 15.73
CA PRO A 272 -22.71 -5.77 15.27
C PRO A 272 -21.40 -5.72 14.48
N THR A 273 -20.31 -5.44 15.19
CA THR A 273 -18.95 -5.27 14.65
C THR A 273 -17.89 -5.89 15.57
N LEU A 274 -18.28 -6.83 16.43
CA LEU A 274 -17.36 -7.57 17.29
C LEU A 274 -16.76 -8.74 16.50
N ALA A 275 -15.43 -8.73 16.34
CA ALA A 275 -14.68 -9.75 15.63
C ALA A 275 -13.76 -10.51 16.60
N ASP A 276 -13.59 -11.80 16.36
CA ASP A 276 -12.83 -12.73 17.21
C ASP A 276 -11.43 -13.09 16.67
N ASN A 277 -11.16 -12.81 15.39
CA ASN A 277 -9.88 -13.16 14.74
C ASN A 277 -8.89 -11.98 14.63
N ALA A 278 -9.07 -10.93 15.43
CA ALA A 278 -8.21 -9.76 15.41
C ALA A 278 -6.83 -10.07 16.03
N VAL A 279 -5.77 -10.07 15.20
CA VAL A 279 -4.40 -10.31 15.67
C VAL A 279 -3.71 -8.99 16.03
N PHE A 280 -3.55 -8.71 17.33
CA PHE A 280 -2.83 -7.54 17.84
C PHE A 280 -1.31 -7.78 17.96
N ALA A 281 -0.54 -6.70 17.90
CA ALA A 281 0.91 -6.72 18.02
C ALA A 281 1.39 -7.10 19.44
N ASP A 282 0.57 -6.88 20.46
CA ASP A 282 0.85 -7.33 21.84
C ASP A 282 0.63 -8.84 22.05
N GLY A 283 0.10 -9.56 21.05
CA GLY A 283 -0.09 -11.00 21.07
C GLY A 283 -1.19 -11.50 22.01
N LYS A 284 -1.98 -10.61 22.63
CA LYS A 284 -3.03 -11.00 23.57
C LYS A 284 -4.30 -11.42 22.80
N PRO A 285 -4.86 -12.61 23.07
CA PRO A 285 -6.18 -12.99 22.55
C PRO A 285 -7.22 -11.93 22.94
N THR A 286 -7.88 -11.35 21.95
CA THR A 286 -8.75 -10.18 22.15
C THR A 286 -9.92 -10.26 21.18
N LEU A 287 -11.16 -10.16 21.68
CA LEU A 287 -12.30 -9.81 20.84
C LEU A 287 -12.28 -8.30 20.61
N PHE A 288 -12.41 -7.89 19.35
CA PHE A 288 -12.19 -6.52 18.93
C PHE A 288 -13.43 -5.96 18.25
N CYS A 289 -13.90 -4.82 18.75
CA CYS A 289 -14.94 -4.07 18.07
C CYS A 289 -14.33 -3.04 17.12
N THR A 290 -14.53 -3.21 15.82
CA THR A 290 -13.99 -2.31 14.79
C THR A 290 -14.67 -0.94 14.77
N ASN A 291 -15.87 -0.83 15.36
CA ASN A 291 -16.62 0.43 15.45
C ASN A 291 -16.14 1.33 16.58
N CYS A 292 -16.07 0.83 17.82
CA CYS A 292 -15.63 1.65 18.97
C CYS A 292 -14.15 1.48 19.33
N ALA A 293 -13.43 0.62 18.61
CA ALA A 293 -12.07 0.17 18.93
C ALA A 293 -11.95 -0.52 20.31
N GLY A 294 -13.06 -1.00 20.86
CA GLY A 294 -13.11 -1.72 22.13
C GLY A 294 -12.38 -3.06 22.04
N ARG A 295 -11.62 -3.38 23.09
CA ARG A 295 -10.88 -4.63 23.26
C ARG A 295 -11.43 -5.36 24.47
N PHE A 296 -11.72 -6.65 24.31
CA PHE A 296 -12.28 -7.47 25.36
C PHE A 296 -11.48 -8.76 25.46
N ALA A 297 -11.01 -9.13 26.65
CA ALA A 297 -10.39 -10.43 26.82
C ALA A 297 -11.50 -11.51 26.72
N PRO A 298 -11.25 -12.66 26.08
CA PRO A 298 -12.23 -13.74 26.02
C PRO A 298 -12.77 -14.18 27.39
N ALA A 299 -11.95 -14.09 28.44
CA ALA A 299 -12.33 -14.45 29.81
C ALA A 299 -13.23 -13.40 30.51
N GLU A 300 -13.28 -12.17 30.00
CA GLU A 300 -14.11 -11.08 30.52
C GLU A 300 -15.52 -11.08 29.91
N LEU A 301 -15.74 -11.92 28.89
CA LEU A 301 -16.99 -12.01 28.16
C LEU A 301 -17.68 -13.34 28.44
N GLY A 302 -18.93 -13.25 28.85
CA GLY A 302 -19.89 -14.35 28.93
C GLY A 302 -20.99 -14.18 27.87
N ASN A 303 -21.91 -15.13 27.83
CA ASN A 303 -23.12 -15.03 27.02
C ASN A 303 -24.29 -14.67 27.92
N CYS A 304 -25.09 -13.69 27.51
CA CYS A 304 -26.31 -13.33 28.20
C CYS A 304 -27.26 -14.54 28.24
N ALA A 305 -27.71 -14.93 29.43
CA ALA A 305 -28.58 -16.09 29.61
C ALA A 305 -29.94 -15.96 28.91
N ALA A 306 -30.39 -14.73 28.64
CA ALA A 306 -31.68 -14.46 27.99
C ALA A 306 -31.58 -14.38 26.46
N CYS A 307 -30.63 -13.61 25.92
CA CYS A 307 -30.54 -13.36 24.48
C CYS A 307 -29.36 -14.06 23.78
N GLY A 308 -28.42 -14.62 24.53
CA GLY A 308 -27.21 -15.27 24.00
C GLY A 308 -26.10 -14.33 23.54
N CYS A 309 -26.33 -13.00 23.49
CA CYS A 309 -25.31 -12.04 23.08
C CYS A 309 -24.17 -11.92 24.10
N TYR A 310 -22.98 -11.56 23.63
CA TYR A 310 -21.85 -11.26 24.52
C TYR A 310 -22.18 -10.15 25.53
N CYS A 311 -21.81 -10.37 26.79
CA CYS A 311 -21.86 -9.39 27.85
C CYS A 311 -20.69 -9.59 28.83
N SER A 312 -20.41 -8.59 29.66
CA SER A 312 -19.41 -8.72 30.72
C SER A 312 -19.82 -9.81 31.71
N THR A 313 -18.86 -10.63 32.14
CA THR A 313 -19.08 -11.61 33.20
C THR A 313 -19.29 -10.92 34.55
N SER A 314 -20.18 -11.47 35.37
CA SER A 314 -20.46 -10.98 36.72
C SER A 314 -19.72 -11.81 37.78
N ASP A 315 -19.01 -11.15 38.70
CA ASP A 315 -18.30 -11.80 39.81
C ASP A 315 -19.25 -12.39 40.88
N THR A 316 -20.55 -12.13 40.77
CA THR A 316 -21.57 -12.41 41.79
C THR A 316 -22.13 -13.83 41.77
N GLY A 317 -21.60 -14.71 40.91
CA GLY A 317 -22.04 -16.12 40.82
C GLY A 317 -23.48 -16.33 40.30
N GLY A 318 -24.10 -15.27 39.76
CA GLY A 318 -25.40 -15.29 39.10
C GLY A 318 -25.28 -15.56 37.60
N GLN A 319 -26.42 -15.65 36.91
CA GLN A 319 -26.45 -15.71 35.45
C GLN A 319 -26.03 -14.36 34.86
N ASP A 320 -25.13 -14.37 33.87
CA ASP A 320 -24.73 -13.16 33.17
C ASP A 320 -25.90 -12.66 32.31
N LEU A 321 -26.22 -11.37 32.44
CA LEU A 321 -27.26 -10.70 31.67
C LEU A 321 -26.68 -9.44 31.05
N CYS A 322 -26.96 -9.22 29.76
CA CYS A 322 -26.64 -7.95 29.14
C CYS A 322 -27.51 -6.82 29.72
N ILE A 323 -27.06 -5.57 29.59
CA ILE A 323 -27.73 -4.40 30.18
C ILE A 323 -29.21 -4.31 29.75
N PHE A 324 -29.51 -4.62 28.49
CA PHE A 324 -30.88 -4.56 27.96
C PHE A 324 -31.77 -5.65 28.56
N CYS A 325 -31.31 -6.90 28.60
CA CYS A 325 -32.09 -7.98 29.21
C CYS A 325 -32.27 -7.77 30.71
N ALA A 326 -31.25 -7.27 31.42
CA ALA A 326 -31.35 -6.93 32.83
C ALA A 326 -32.37 -5.81 33.08
N GLU A 327 -32.40 -4.78 32.23
CA GLU A 327 -33.39 -3.70 32.32
C GLU A 327 -34.81 -4.16 31.98
N ASP A 328 -34.97 -4.99 30.94
CA ASP A 328 -36.27 -5.54 30.55
C ASP A 328 -36.86 -6.44 31.65
N ILE A 329 -36.04 -7.30 32.27
CA ILE A 329 -36.48 -8.15 33.39
C ILE A 329 -36.91 -7.28 34.58
N ARG A 330 -36.12 -6.27 34.96
CA ARG A 330 -36.49 -5.34 36.06
C ARG A 330 -37.79 -4.60 35.77
N ARG A 331 -38.02 -4.20 34.52
CA ARG A 331 -39.27 -3.52 34.12
C ARG A 331 -40.46 -4.46 34.26
N GLN A 332 -40.33 -5.72 33.83
CA GLN A 332 -41.37 -6.74 33.99
C GLN A 332 -41.68 -7.02 35.46
N GLU A 333 -40.65 -7.16 36.31
CA GLU A 333 -40.84 -7.36 37.76
C GLU A 333 -41.55 -6.19 38.44
N GLN A 334 -41.26 -4.95 38.02
CA GLN A 334 -41.94 -3.76 38.52
C GLN A 334 -43.41 -3.72 38.09
N GLU A 335 -43.69 -3.99 36.81
CA GLU A 335 -45.06 -4.06 36.27
C GLU A 335 -45.88 -5.16 36.96
N ASP A 336 -45.28 -6.33 37.20
CA ASP A 336 -45.93 -7.45 37.89
C ASP A 336 -46.18 -7.14 39.37
N HIS A 337 -45.23 -6.47 40.05
CA HIS A 337 -45.40 -6.01 41.42
C HIS A 337 -46.54 -4.96 41.51
N GLU A 338 -46.58 -3.99 40.60
CA GLU A 338 -47.67 -3.01 40.52
C GLU A 338 -49.03 -3.67 40.25
N ARG A 339 -49.09 -4.69 39.39
CA ARG A 339 -50.33 -5.47 39.15
C ARG A 339 -50.75 -6.33 40.34
N PHE A 340 -49.82 -6.81 41.14
CA PHE A 340 -50.12 -7.63 42.32
C PHE A 340 -50.64 -6.81 43.50
N TRP A 341 -50.29 -5.52 43.57
CA TRP A 341 -50.70 -4.59 44.63
C TRP A 341 -51.82 -3.60 44.25
N MET A 342 -52.39 -3.71 43.04
CA MET A 342 -53.64 -3.04 42.62
C MET A 342 -54.85 -3.95 42.78
#